data_AF-A0AAW4BHM8-F1
#
_entry.id   AF-A0AAW4BHM8-F1
#
_cell.length_a   1.000
_cell.length_b   1.000
_cell.length_c   1.000
_cell.angle_alpha   90.00
_cell.angle_beta   90.00
_cell.angle_gamma   90.00
#
_symmetry.space_group_name_H-M   'P 1'
#
loop_
_entity.id
_entity.type
_entity.pdbx_description
1 polymer ?
#
loop_
_entity_poly.entity_id
_entity_poly.type
_entity_poly.pdbx_seq_one_letter_code
_entity_poly.pdbx_strand_id
1 'polypeptide(L)'
;QTKQQVNYSTGYLGLKASLSPIPFFNLYALGGANYSNVEKTFTPTGQAERTESHKGFNPYYGLGAEVVAFNTVGFNVEYRKFFLANDFESDAVFVGLNVKF
;
A
#
# COMPACT_ATOMS: atom_id res chain seq x y z
N GLN A 1 -9.54 28.42 -12.03
CA GLN A 1 -8.66 27.44 -11.37
C GLN A 1 -9.06 26.07 -11.88
N THR A 2 -8.16 25.36 -12.57
CA THR A 2 -8.36 23.97 -12.98
C THR A 2 -8.30 23.09 -11.73
N LYS A 3 -9.39 22.39 -11.40
CA LYS A 3 -9.36 21.36 -10.36
C LYS A 3 -8.84 20.08 -11.01
N GLN A 4 -7.75 19.55 -10.46
CA GLN A 4 -7.22 18.24 -10.83
C GLN A 4 -7.49 17.30 -9.66
N GLN A 5 -8.29 16.26 -9.89
CA GLN A 5 -8.57 15.23 -8.91
C GLN A 5 -7.92 13.93 -9.36
N VAL A 6 -7.12 13.33 -8.48
CA VAL A 6 -6.48 12.03 -8.70
C VAL A 6 -7.11 11.05 -7.72
N ASN A 7 -7.85 10.08 -8.24
CA ASN A 7 -8.38 8.97 -7.44
C ASN A 7 -7.60 7.71 -7.81
N TYR A 8 -7.23 6.89 -6.83
CA TYR A 8 -6.62 5.59 -7.11
C TYR A 8 -7.22 4.50 -6.24
N SER A 9 -7.22 3.29 -6.77
CA SER A 9 -7.52 2.05 -6.05
C SER A 9 -6.46 1.02 -6.40
N THR A 10 -5.99 0.27 -5.41
CA THR A 10 -4.97 -0.76 -5.60
C THR A 10 -5.28 -1.99 -4.77
N GLY A 11 -5.13 -3.17 -5.37
CA GLY A 11 -5.12 -4.45 -4.70
C GLY A 11 -3.74 -5.07 -4.81
N TYR A 12 -3.25 -5.72 -3.76
CA TYR A 12 -1.90 -6.27 -3.73
C TYR A 12 -1.86 -7.74 -3.31
N LEU A 13 -0.89 -8.46 -3.84
CA LEU A 13 -0.59 -9.84 -3.48
C LEU A 13 0.91 -10.07 -3.50
N GLY A 14 1.43 -10.74 -2.49
CA GLY A 14 2.86 -10.95 -2.36
C GLY A 14 3.23 -11.90 -1.25
N LEU A 15 4.52 -12.00 -1.03
CA LEU A 15 5.13 -12.84 -0.02
C LEU A 15 5.63 -11.99 1.15
N LYS A 16 5.61 -12.58 2.34
CA LYS A 16 6.12 -11.99 3.57
C LYS A 16 7.19 -12.92 4.14
N ALA A 17 8.39 -12.41 4.30
CA ALA A 17 9.49 -13.11 4.96
C ALA A 17 9.66 -12.51 6.36
N SER A 18 9.52 -13.33 7.40
CA SER A 18 9.63 -12.92 8.80
C SER A 18 10.87 -13.50 9.48
N LEU A 19 11.49 -12.68 10.31
CA LEU A 19 12.55 -13.04 11.24
C LEU A 19 12.08 -12.68 12.65
N SER A 20 12.27 -13.59 13.61
CA SER A 20 11.88 -13.40 15.01
C SER A 20 13.11 -13.42 15.90
N PRO A 21 13.83 -12.29 16.08
CA PRO A 21 15.04 -12.25 16.89
C PRO A 21 14.79 -12.66 18.35
N ILE A 22 13.61 -12.33 18.87
CA ILE A 22 13.17 -12.64 20.24
C ILE A 22 11.68 -13.00 20.23
N PRO A 23 11.16 -13.76 21.23
CA PRO A 23 9.81 -14.32 21.17
C PRO A 23 8.66 -13.31 21.02
N PHE A 24 8.86 -12.08 21.53
CA PHE A 24 7.86 -11.03 21.51
C PHE A 24 8.07 -9.99 20.39
N PHE A 25 9.05 -10.18 19.49
CA PHE A 25 9.35 -9.21 18.46
C PHE A 25 9.68 -9.88 17.12
N ASN A 26 8.95 -9.48 16.09
CA ASN A 26 9.12 -9.97 14.72
C ASN A 26 9.49 -8.81 13.81
N LEU A 27 10.52 -9.00 13.00
CA LEU A 27 10.83 -8.15 11.86
C LEU A 27 10.40 -8.88 10.61
N TYR A 28 9.92 -8.15 9.61
CA TYR A 28 9.54 -8.76 8.36
C TYR A 28 9.74 -7.83 7.17
N ALA A 29 10.07 -8.44 6.05
CA ALA A 29 10.05 -7.81 4.74
C ALA A 29 8.94 -8.43 3.91
N LEU A 30 8.40 -7.66 2.98
CA LEU A 30 7.33 -8.10 2.10
C LEU A 30 7.53 -7.52 0.71
N GLY A 31 7.09 -8.28 -0.28
CA GLY A 31 7.20 -7.87 -1.67
C GLY A 31 6.28 -8.69 -2.56
N GLY A 32 5.86 -8.08 -3.66
CA GLY A 32 4.95 -8.73 -4.59
C GLY A 32 4.52 -7.81 -5.71
N ALA A 33 3.35 -8.10 -6.26
CA ALA A 33 2.73 -7.30 -7.30
C ALA A 33 1.44 -6.66 -6.77
N ASN A 34 1.18 -5.44 -7.23
CA ASN A 34 -0.08 -4.75 -7.00
C ASN A 34 -0.74 -4.43 -8.35
N TYR A 35 -2.06 -4.55 -8.40
CA TYR A 35 -2.88 -4.12 -9.50
C TYR A 35 -3.53 -2.80 -9.13
N SER A 36 -3.19 -1.74 -9.86
CA SER A 36 -3.63 -0.37 -9.56
C SER A 36 -4.47 0.20 -10.71
N ASN A 37 -5.49 0.98 -10.37
CA ASN A 37 -6.24 1.85 -11.27
C ASN A 37 -6.06 3.29 -10.80
N VAL A 38 -5.49 4.14 -11.65
CA VAL A 38 -5.28 5.57 -11.40
C VAL A 38 -6.15 6.37 -12.36
N GLU A 39 -7.04 7.18 -11.81
CA GLU A 39 -7.98 8.02 -12.54
C GLU A 39 -7.61 9.49 -12.35
N LYS A 40 -7.32 10.18 -13.45
CA LYS A 40 -7.04 11.61 -13.49
C LYS A 40 -8.26 12.33 -14.06
N THR A 41 -8.95 13.13 -13.26
CA THR A 41 -10.05 13.97 -13.74
C THR A 41 -9.59 15.42 -13.83
N PHE A 42 -9.72 15.98 -15.03
CA PHE A 42 -9.45 17.38 -15.33
C PHE A 42 -10.79 18.10 -15.56
N THR A 43 -11.06 19.14 -14.77
CA THR A 43 -12.22 20.03 -14.96
C THR A 43 -11.73 21.43 -15.34
N PRO A 44 -11.60 21.76 -16.64
CA PRO A 44 -11.35 23.11 -17.10
C PRO A 44 -12.61 23.97 -16.95
N THR A 45 -12.45 25.23 -16.55
CA THR A 45 -13.57 26.20 -16.49
C THR A 45 -14.20 26.35 -17.88
N GLY A 46 -15.46 25.91 -18.04
CA GLY A 46 -16.24 26.05 -19.28
C GLY A 46 -16.17 24.90 -20.29
N GLN A 47 -15.56 23.76 -19.95
CA GLN A 47 -15.50 22.56 -20.82
C GLN A 47 -15.97 21.29 -20.10
N ALA A 48 -16.32 20.26 -20.88
CA ALA A 48 -16.68 18.95 -20.37
C ALA A 48 -15.50 18.28 -19.63
N GLU A 49 -15.80 17.58 -18.54
CA GLU A 49 -14.81 16.85 -17.75
C GLU A 49 -14.15 15.75 -18.59
N ARG A 50 -12.84 15.61 -18.44
CA ARG A 50 -12.09 14.49 -19.03
C ARG A 50 -11.45 13.66 -17.93
N THR A 51 -11.76 12.38 -17.93
CA THR A 51 -11.19 11.38 -17.02
C THR A 51 -10.32 10.41 -17.81
N GLU A 52 -9.04 10.35 -17.47
CA GLU A 52 -8.10 9.37 -18.00
C GLU A 52 -7.83 8.28 -16.95
N SER A 53 -8.11 7.02 -17.30
CA SER A 53 -7.88 5.86 -16.44
C SER A 53 -6.68 5.06 -16.94
N HIS A 54 -5.72 4.81 -16.03
CA HIS A 54 -4.54 4.01 -16.28
C HIS A 54 -4.53 2.81 -15.34
N LYS A 55 -4.39 1.61 -15.90
CA LYS A 55 -4.39 0.36 -15.14
C LYS A 55 -3.12 -0.43 -15.41
N GLY A 56 -2.60 -1.09 -14.38
CA GLY A 56 -1.36 -1.86 -14.54
C GLY A 56 -1.02 -2.70 -13.33
N PHE A 57 -0.24 -3.75 -13.59
CA PHE A 57 0.48 -4.52 -12.58
C PHE A 57 1.84 -3.89 -12.34
N ASN A 58 2.14 -3.65 -11.08
CA ASN A 58 3.37 -3.00 -10.68
C ASN A 58 3.94 -3.69 -9.45
N PRO A 59 5.27 -3.66 -9.25
CA PRO A 59 5.86 -4.21 -8.05
C PRO A 59 5.47 -3.38 -6.82
N TYR A 60 5.58 -3.98 -5.64
CA TYR A 60 5.61 -3.27 -4.38
C TYR A 60 6.59 -3.96 -3.43
N TYR A 61 7.11 -3.21 -2.48
CA TYR A 61 7.93 -3.74 -1.41
C TYR A 61 7.63 -3.01 -0.10
N GLY A 62 7.99 -3.65 1.01
CA GLY A 62 7.80 -3.08 2.33
C GLY A 62 8.61 -3.78 3.39
N LEU A 63 8.59 -3.15 4.56
CA LEU A 63 9.27 -3.59 5.76
C LEU A 63 8.40 -3.24 6.96
N GLY A 64 8.37 -4.12 7.93
CA GLY A 64 7.59 -3.91 9.14
C GLY A 64 8.15 -4.63 10.33
N ALA A 65 7.62 -4.23 11.48
CA ALA A 65 7.92 -4.81 12.76
C ALA A 65 6.62 -5.11 13.49
N GLU A 66 6.62 -6.17 14.29
CA GLU A 66 5.49 -6.56 15.13
C GLU A 66 5.99 -6.88 16.55
N VAL A 67 5.33 -6.30 17.54
CA VAL A 67 5.49 -6.63 18.96
C VAL A 67 4.33 -7.53 19.38
N VAL A 68 4.63 -8.69 19.97
CA VAL A 68 3.63 -9.67 20.40
C VAL A 68 3.51 -9.65 21.92
N ALA A 69 2.33 -9.30 22.41
CA ALA A 69 1.94 -9.38 23.81
C ALA A 69 1.18 -10.68 24.09
N PHE A 70 1.51 -11.33 25.21
CA PHE A 70 0.86 -12.55 25.72
C PHE A 70 0.83 -13.72 24.71
N ASN A 71 1.74 -13.75 23.73
CA ASN A 71 1.74 -14.70 22.61
C ASN A 71 0.47 -14.72 21.74
N THR A 72 -0.49 -13.82 21.98
CA THR A 72 -1.80 -13.79 21.31
C THR A 72 -2.04 -12.49 20.56
N VAL A 73 -1.57 -11.35 21.07
CA VAL A 73 -1.88 -10.04 20.49
C VAL A 73 -0.63 -9.42 19.87
N GLY A 74 -0.60 -9.26 18.55
CA GLY A 74 0.51 -8.66 17.80
C GLY A 74 0.18 -7.23 17.36
N PHE A 75 0.92 -6.25 17.85
CA PHE A 75 0.88 -4.86 17.36
C PHE A 75 1.93 -4.69 16.28
N ASN A 76 1.51 -4.29 15.07
CA ASN A 76 2.43 -4.11 13.96
C ASN A 76 2.50 -2.66 13.48
N VAL A 77 3.66 -2.30 12.94
CA VAL A 77 3.87 -1.11 12.13
C VAL A 77 4.57 -1.56 10.86
N GLU A 78 4.03 -1.20 9.72
CA GLU A 78 4.52 -1.60 8.40
C GLU A 78 4.59 -0.38 7.49
N TYR A 79 5.74 -0.19 6.85
CA TYR A 79 5.89 0.73 5.75
C TYR A 79 5.89 -0.04 4.43
N ARG A 80 5.19 0.51 3.44
CA ARG A 80 5.09 -0.09 2.11
C ARG A 80 5.13 0.98 1.03
N LYS A 81 5.93 0.71 0.01
CA LYS A 81 6.00 1.50 -1.22
C LYS A 81 5.31 0.75 -2.35
N PHE A 82 4.31 1.39 -2.94
CA PHE A 82 3.61 0.91 -4.13
C PHE A 82 4.03 1.74 -5.34
N PHE A 83 4.48 1.05 -6.39
CA PHE A 83 4.52 1.64 -7.72
C PHE A 83 3.13 1.43 -8.34
N LEU A 84 2.56 2.48 -8.91
CA LEU A 84 1.21 2.50 -9.48
C LEU A 84 1.28 2.77 -10.97
N ALA A 85 0.17 2.58 -11.68
CA ALA A 85 0.09 2.86 -13.11
C ALA A 85 0.38 4.34 -13.42
N ASN A 86 0.98 4.61 -14.58
CA ASN A 86 1.35 5.95 -15.04
C ASN A 86 2.41 6.64 -14.15
N ASP A 87 3.42 5.87 -13.71
CA ASP A 87 4.57 6.30 -12.91
C ASP A 87 4.22 6.99 -11.58
N PHE A 88 3.03 6.72 -11.04
CA PHE A 88 2.68 7.17 -9.70
C PHE A 88 3.34 6.29 -8.65
N GLU A 89 3.72 6.90 -7.54
CA GLU A 89 4.19 6.19 -6.36
C GLU A 89 3.26 6.48 -5.19
N SER A 90 3.05 5.50 -4.32
CA SER A 90 2.30 5.66 -3.08
C SER A 90 3.08 5.05 -1.93
N ASP A 91 3.39 5.90 -0.96
CA ASP A 91 3.94 5.51 0.33
C ASP A 91 2.80 5.31 1.33
N ALA A 92 2.75 4.14 1.95
CA ALA A 92 1.75 3.80 2.94
C ALA A 92 2.39 3.33 4.24
N VAL A 93 1.85 3.80 5.35
CA VAL A 93 2.16 3.31 6.70
C VAL A 93 0.92 2.63 7.25
N PHE A 94 1.05 1.36 7.60
CA PHE A 94 0.01 0.59 8.26
C PHE A 94 0.36 0.42 9.73
N VAL A 95 -0.64 0.62 10.58
CA VAL A 95 -0.57 0.29 12.01
C VAL A 95 -1.69 -0.69 12.26
N GLY A 96 -1.36 -1.83 12.86
CA GLY A 96 -2.27 -2.96 12.93
C GLY A 96 -2.27 -3.67 14.28
N LEU A 97 -3.39 -4.34 14.52
CA LEU A 97 -3.60 -5.30 15.59
C LEU A 97 -3.84 -6.66 14.94
N ASN A 98 -3.06 -7.66 15.31
CA ASN A 98 -3.19 -9.04 14.86
C ASN A 98 -3.54 -9.92 16.05
N VAL A 99 -4.46 -10.86 15.86
CA VAL A 99 -4.71 -11.93 16.84
C VAL A 99 -4.04 -13.21 16.30
N LYS A 100 -3.17 -13.80 17.11
CA LYS A 100 -2.51 -15.08 16.84
C LYS A 100 -3.28 -16.20 17.52
N PHE A 101 -3.58 -17.25 16.77
CA PHE A 101 -4.33 -18.44 17.20
C PHE A 101 -3.55 -19.69 16.85
#